data_AF-A0A7V8WST7-F1
#
_entry.id   AF-A0A7V8WST7-F1
#
_cell.length_a   1.000
_cell.length_b   1.000
_cell.length_c   1.000
_cell.angle_alpha   90.00
_cell.angle_beta   90.00
_cell.angle_gamma   90.00
#
_symmetry.space_group_name_H-M   'P 1'
#
loop_
_entity.id
_entity.type
_entity.pdbx_description
1 polymer ?
#
loop_
_entity_poly.entity_id
_entity_poly.type
_entity_poly.pdbx_seq_one_letter_code
_entity_poly.pdbx_strand_id
1 'polypeptide(L)' 'MTSLSDRQTNSLLGYPDDARLLIINADDFGMCHATIDATLRAFREGVVSSTTLMAPCPW' A
#
# COMPACT_ATOMS: atom_id res chain seq x y z
N MET A 1 12.88 2.79 26.60
CA MET A 1 11.64 3.49 26.21
C MET A 1 11.16 2.96 24.87
N THR A 2 10.56 1.76 24.85
CA THR A 2 9.80 1.27 23.70
C THR A 2 8.40 1.83 23.82
N SER A 3 7.99 2.66 22.86
CA SER A 3 6.66 3.25 22.77
C SER A 3 5.59 2.16 22.88
N LEU A 4 4.66 2.29 23.83
CA LEU A 4 3.52 1.38 24.01
C LEU A 4 2.56 1.38 22.80
N SER A 5 2.71 2.35 21.88
CA SER A 5 1.87 2.56 20.69
C SER A 5 2.08 1.50 19.60
N ASP A 6 3.33 1.14 19.30
CA ASP A 6 3.63 0.30 18.12
C ASP A 6 3.11 -1.14 18.28
N ARG A 7 3.10 -1.64 19.52
CA ARG A 7 2.61 -2.99 19.84
C ARG A 7 1.09 -3.12 19.68
N GLN A 8 0.35 -2.02 19.73
CA GLN A 8 -1.11 -2.08 19.58
C GLN A 8 -1.53 -2.12 18.11
N THR A 9 -0.79 -1.47 17.20
CA THR A 9 -1.21 -1.33 15.79
C THR A 9 -1.36 -2.67 15.09
N ASN A 10 -0.41 -3.60 15.29
CA ASN A 10 -0.49 -4.94 14.68
C ASN A 10 -1.73 -5.71 15.15
N SER A 11 -1.97 -5.75 16.47
CA SER A 11 -3.15 -6.36 17.06
C SER A 11 -4.46 -5.75 16.54
N LEU A 12 -4.51 -4.41 16.38
CA LEU A 12 -5.67 -3.71 15.82
C LEU A 12 -5.92 -4.08 14.34
N LEU A 13 -4.87 -4.43 13.59
CA LEU A 13 -4.96 -4.91 12.22
C LEU A 13 -5.19 -6.44 12.13
N GLY A 14 -5.27 -7.14 13.26
CA GLY A 14 -5.48 -8.60 13.32
C GLY A 14 -4.22 -9.46 13.17
N TYR A 15 -3.03 -8.87 13.35
CA TYR A 15 -1.75 -9.58 13.28
C TYR A 15 -1.12 -9.77 14.66
N PRO A 16 -0.23 -10.77 14.85
CA PRO A 16 0.59 -10.88 16.06
C PRO A 16 1.36 -9.59 16.36
N ASP A 17 1.54 -9.27 17.64
CA ASP A 17 2.22 -8.04 18.07
C ASP A 17 3.66 -7.95 17.55
N ASP A 18 4.32 -9.07 17.33
CA ASP A 18 5.70 -9.18 16.81
C ASP A 18 5.76 -9.33 15.28
N ALA A 19 4.62 -9.36 14.59
CA ALA A 19 4.58 -9.47 13.14
C ALA A 19 5.27 -8.27 12.48
N ARG A 20 6.06 -8.55 11.45
CA ARG A 20 6.64 -7.53 10.58
C ARG A 20 5.73 -7.35 9.37
N LEU A 21 5.01 -6.24 9.35
CA LEU A 21 4.08 -5.91 8.25
C LEU A 21 4.78 -5.02 7.22
N LEU A 22 4.44 -5.19 5.95
CA LEU A 22 4.95 -4.39 4.83
C LEU A 22 3.79 -3.96 3.93
N ILE A 23 3.71 -2.66 3.66
CA ILE A 23 2.86 -2.10 2.63
C ILE A 23 3.77 -1.67 1.48
N ILE A 24 3.53 -2.21 0.30
CA ILE A 24 4.21 -1.77 -0.92
C ILE A 24 3.22 -0.91 -1.69
N ASN A 25 3.47 0.40 -1.73
CA ASN A 25 2.63 1.37 -2.42
C ASN A 25 3.19 1.70 -3.80
N ALA A 26 2.38 1.56 -4.85
CA ALA A 26 2.66 2.15 -6.15
C ALA A 26 2.10 3.58 -6.19
N ASP A 27 2.96 4.58 -6.37
CA ASP A 27 2.53 5.97 -6.53
C ASP A 27 2.02 6.25 -7.96
N ASP A 28 1.41 7.44 -8.13
CA ASP A 28 1.03 8.03 -9.42
C ASP A 28 -0.08 7.31 -10.21
N PHE A 29 -0.93 6.53 -9.55
CA PHE A 29 -2.08 5.91 -10.22
C PHE A 29 -3.02 7.00 -10.76
N GLY A 30 -3.34 6.93 -12.05
CA GLY A 30 -4.10 7.95 -12.76
C GLY A 30 -3.26 8.98 -13.52
N MET A 31 -1.94 9.07 -13.30
CA MET A 31 -1.09 10.06 -13.99
C MET A 31 -1.14 9.95 -15.52
N CYS A 32 -1.05 8.71 -16.03
CA CYS A 32 -1.21 8.39 -17.45
C CYS A 32 -1.65 6.93 -17.63
N HIS A 33 -2.08 6.56 -18.84
CA HIS A 33 -2.49 5.19 -19.17
C HIS A 33 -1.43 4.14 -18.82
N ALA A 34 -0.16 4.42 -19.10
CA ALA A 34 0.93 3.49 -18.81
C ALA A 34 1.07 3.21 -17.31
N THR A 35 0.92 4.24 -16.46
CA THR A 35 0.97 4.07 -15.01
C THR A 35 -0.23 3.28 -14.50
N ILE A 36 -1.44 3.52 -15.03
CA ILE A 36 -2.64 2.74 -14.67
C ILE A 36 -2.43 1.26 -15.00
N ASP A 37 -2.00 0.94 -16.22
CA ASP A 37 -1.77 -0.43 -16.66
C ASP A 37 -0.70 -1.13 -15.83
N ALA A 38 0.42 -0.46 -15.57
CA ALA A 38 1.51 -1.00 -14.77
C ALA A 38 1.08 -1.27 -13.34
N THR A 39 0.37 -0.33 -12.70
CA THR A 39 -0.14 -0.50 -11.33
C THR A 39 -1.16 -1.63 -11.25
N LEU A 40 -2.12 -1.71 -12.18
CA LEU A 40 -3.09 -2.82 -12.22
C LEU A 40 -2.40 -4.18 -12.40
N ARG A 41 -1.38 -4.25 -13.27
CA ARG A 41 -0.59 -5.46 -13.45
C ARG A 41 0.17 -5.82 -12.18
N ALA A 42 0.81 -4.86 -11.53
CA ALA A 42 1.55 -5.07 -10.29
C ALA A 42 0.66 -5.60 -9.15
N PHE A 43 -0.60 -5.15 -9.07
CA PHE A 43 -1.59 -5.73 -8.15
C PHE A 43 -1.94 -7.17 -8.51
N ARG A 44 -2.21 -7.46 -9.79
CA ARG A 44 -2.57 -8.82 -10.24
C ARG A 44 -1.44 -9.82 -10.04
N GLU A 45 -0.20 -9.40 -10.18
CA GLU A 45 1.00 -10.21 -9.94
C GLU A 45 1.38 -10.27 -8.44
N GLY A 46 0.70 -9.52 -7.57
CA GLY A 46 0.94 -9.51 -6.12
C GLY A 46 2.21 -8.76 -5.70
N VAL A 47 2.77 -7.91 -6.57
CA VAL A 47 3.98 -7.13 -6.31
C VAL A 47 3.71 -5.96 -5.37
N VAL A 48 2.54 -5.32 -5.51
CA VAL A 48 2.12 -4.18 -4.68
C VAL A 48 0.85 -4.51 -3.92
N SER A 49 0.67 -3.86 -2.77
CA SER A 49 -0.49 -4.04 -1.89
C SER A 49 -1.32 -2.78 -1.72
N SER A 50 -0.84 -1.64 -2.23
CA SER A 50 -1.47 -0.34 -2.11
C SER A 50 -1.13 0.55 -3.31
N THR A 51 -1.96 1.56 -3.55
CA THR A 51 -1.66 2.65 -4.48
C THR A 51 -2.37 3.94 -4.05
N THR A 52 -1.92 5.08 -4.59
CA THR A 52 -2.49 6.40 -4.34
C THR A 52 -2.98 7.00 -5.66
N LEU A 53 -4.24 7.45 -5.68
CA LEU A 53 -4.90 7.99 -6.88
C LEU A 53 -4.64 9.49 -7.04
N MET A 54 -4.23 9.89 -8.23
CA MET A 54 -4.16 11.29 -8.65
C MET A 54 -5.52 11.76 -9.20
N ALA A 55 -6.41 12.20 -8.31
CA ALA A 55 -7.79 12.58 -8.63
C ALA A 55 -8.01 13.60 -9.78
N PRO A 56 -7.15 14.62 -10.02
CA PRO A 56 -7.36 15.55 -11.14
C PRO A 56 -6.79 15.06 -12.47
N CYS A 57 -6.09 13.92 -12.50
CA CYS A 57 -5.50 13.41 -13.73
C CYS A 57 -6.57 12.75 -14.62
N PRO A 58 -6.50 12.95 -15.95
CA PRO A 58 -7.62 12.66 -16.86
C PRO A 58 -7.73 11.18 -17.28
N TRP A 59 -6.86 10.32 -16.75
CA TRP A 59 -6.77 8.90 -17.07
C TRP A 59 -7.26 8.09 -15.89
#